data_AF-A0A661Q9H8-F1
#
_entry.id   AF-A0A661Q9H8-F1
#
_cell.length_a   1.000
_cell.length_b   1.000
_cell.length_c   1.000
_cell.angle_alpha   90.00
_cell.angle_beta   90.00
_cell.angle_gamma   90.00
#
_symmetry.space_group_name_H-M   'P 1'
#
loop_
_entity.id
_entity.type
_entity.pdbx_description
1 polymer ?
#
loop_
_entity_poly.entity_id
_entity_poly.type
_entity_poly.pdbx_seq_one_letter_code
_entity_poly.pdbx_strand_id
1 'polypeptide(L)'
;MKKVLMIFFAIILTTPALIHAESFGPEYDKIVTFFQGQTEPEALDAIWESKIVFKVAVMDDGKSRDHYANYVCGILYNEGFRGQGVEVKIIDIEKLAYKNKWVTVGKAACE
;
A
#
# COMPACT_ATOMS: atom_id res chain seq x y z
N MET A 1 37.60 49.56 -23.83
CA MET A 1 37.44 48.11 -23.58
C MET A 1 36.35 47.92 -22.54
N LYS A 2 35.11 47.70 -22.99
CA LYS A 2 33.93 47.56 -22.10
C LYS A 2 33.86 46.11 -21.63
N LYS A 3 33.97 45.90 -20.31
CA LYS A 3 33.91 44.59 -19.66
C LYS A 3 32.50 44.01 -19.86
N VAL A 4 32.40 42.93 -20.63
CA VAL A 4 31.16 42.17 -20.79
C VAL A 4 30.95 41.36 -19.51
N LEU A 5 29.93 41.74 -18.74
CA LEU A 5 29.49 41.02 -17.56
C LEU A 5 28.75 39.76 -18.04
N MET A 6 29.42 38.60 -18.03
CA MET A 6 28.78 37.31 -18.26
C MET A 6 27.88 36.98 -17.06
N ILE A 7 26.56 37.07 -17.26
CA ILE A 7 25.57 36.55 -16.33
C ILE A 7 25.47 35.04 -16.58
N PHE A 8 26.00 34.24 -15.65
CA PHE A 8 25.76 32.80 -15.60
C PHE A 8 24.30 32.56 -15.17
N PHE A 9 23.44 32.21 -16.12
CA PHE A 9 22.10 31.71 -15.84
C PHE A 9 22.21 30.25 -15.40
N ALA A 10 22.31 30.02 -14.10
CA ALA A 10 22.29 28.68 -13.52
C ALA A 10 20.87 28.12 -13.63
N ILE A 11 20.61 27.36 -14.70
CA ILE A 11 19.40 26.55 -14.85
C ILE A 11 19.50 25.42 -13.83
N ILE A 12 18.86 25.59 -12.68
CA ILE A 12 18.69 24.52 -11.70
C ILE A 12 17.69 23.53 -12.32
N LEU A 13 18.20 22.47 -12.95
CA LEU A 13 17.39 21.27 -13.24
C LEU A 13 17.02 20.65 -11.90
N THR A 14 15.86 21.03 -11.34
CA THR A 14 15.23 20.24 -10.29
C THR A 14 14.78 18.94 -10.94
N THR A 15 15.61 17.91 -10.88
CA THR A 15 15.12 16.56 -11.16
C THR A 15 14.03 16.27 -10.12
N PRO A 16 12.78 15.99 -10.53
CA PRO A 16 11.82 15.46 -9.59
C PRO A 16 12.41 14.14 -9.10
N ALA A 17 12.80 14.10 -7.82
CA ALA A 17 13.01 12.83 -7.16
C ALA A 17 11.67 12.11 -7.26
N LEU A 18 11.57 11.14 -8.17
CA LEU A 18 10.47 10.21 -8.16
C LEU A 18 10.57 9.51 -6.81
N ILE A 19 9.72 9.93 -5.88
CA ILE A 19 9.49 9.22 -4.63
C ILE A 19 8.83 7.92 -5.08
N HIS A 20 9.65 6.91 -5.42
CA HIS A 20 9.15 5.58 -5.61
C HIS A 20 8.60 5.13 -4.26
N ALA A 21 7.32 4.74 -4.24
CA ALA A 21 6.79 3.96 -3.14
C ALA A 21 7.73 2.77 -2.91
N GLU A 22 8.06 2.47 -1.66
CA GLU A 22 8.88 1.30 -1.35
C GLU A 22 8.18 0.05 -1.89
N SER A 23 8.83 -0.65 -2.82
CA SER A 23 8.35 -1.89 -3.44
C SER A 23 9.18 -3.06 -2.94
N PHE A 24 8.52 -4.16 -2.61
CA PHE A 24 9.18 -5.42 -2.25
C PHE A 24 9.43 -6.35 -3.45
N GLY A 25 8.98 -5.96 -4.64
CA GLY A 25 9.12 -6.73 -5.88
C GLY A 25 7.82 -6.77 -6.70
N PRO A 26 7.90 -7.12 -7.99
CA PRO A 26 6.74 -7.14 -8.89
C PRO A 26 5.57 -8.01 -8.40
N GLU A 27 5.86 -9.12 -7.71
CA GLU A 27 4.86 -10.00 -7.11
C GLU A 27 4.09 -9.33 -5.97
N TYR A 28 4.74 -8.51 -5.15
CA TYR A 28 4.10 -7.73 -4.09
C TYR A 28 3.27 -6.58 -4.68
N ASP A 29 3.81 -5.91 -5.70
CA ASP A 29 3.16 -4.80 -6.38
C ASP A 29 1.89 -5.24 -7.11
N LYS A 30 1.89 -6.47 -7.67
CA LYS A 30 0.71 -7.09 -8.27
C LYS A 30 -0.44 -7.18 -7.25
N ILE A 31 -0.15 -7.62 -6.03
CA ILE A 31 -1.14 -7.72 -4.95
C ILE A 31 -1.67 -6.34 -4.57
N VAL A 32 -0.78 -5.37 -4.35
CA VAL A 32 -1.17 -3.99 -4.03
C VAL A 32 -2.09 -3.43 -5.12
N THR A 33 -1.71 -3.59 -6.38
CA THR A 33 -2.49 -3.13 -7.54
C THR A 33 -3.86 -3.81 -7.62
N PHE A 34 -3.96 -5.09 -7.30
CA PHE A 34 -5.24 -5.82 -7.28
C PHE A 34 -6.23 -5.21 -6.27
N PHE A 35 -5.77 -4.91 -5.05
CA PHE A 35 -6.60 -4.37 -3.98
C PHE A 35 -6.79 -2.83 -4.03
N GLN A 36 -5.93 -2.10 -4.74
CA GLN A 36 -6.13 -0.67 -5.04
C GLN A 36 -6.95 -0.44 -6.32
N GLY A 37 -7.05 -1.45 -7.18
CA GLY A 37 -7.80 -1.40 -8.43
C GLY A 37 -9.30 -1.55 -8.23
N GLN A 38 -10.04 -1.63 -9.34
CA GLN A 38 -11.50 -1.86 -9.31
C GLN A 38 -11.86 -3.36 -9.21
N THR A 39 -10.87 -4.24 -9.11
CA THR A 39 -11.10 -5.69 -9.12
C THR A 39 -11.64 -6.22 -7.81
N GLU A 40 -11.28 -5.60 -6.69
CA GLU A 40 -11.74 -5.96 -5.35
C GLU A 40 -12.57 -4.80 -4.76
N PRO A 41 -13.91 -4.81 -4.90
CA PRO A 41 -14.74 -3.64 -4.61
C PRO A 41 -14.80 -3.22 -3.14
N GLU A 42 -14.48 -4.14 -2.21
CA GLU A 42 -14.47 -3.82 -0.78
C GLU A 42 -13.20 -3.08 -0.35
N ALA A 43 -12.11 -3.25 -1.09
CA ALA A 43 -10.83 -2.62 -0.81
C ALA A 43 -10.77 -1.20 -1.39
N LEU A 44 -10.25 -0.27 -0.60
CA LEU A 44 -10.09 1.14 -0.97
C LEU A 44 -8.63 1.53 -1.13
N ASP A 45 -7.76 0.83 -0.42
CA ASP A 45 -6.31 0.97 -0.52
C ASP A 45 -5.65 -0.32 0.01
N ALA A 46 -4.38 -0.52 -0.31
CA ALA A 46 -3.60 -1.62 0.25
C ALA A 46 -2.12 -1.30 0.30
N ILE A 47 -1.42 -1.89 1.26
CA ILE A 47 0.03 -1.73 1.42
C ILE A 47 0.65 -2.94 2.10
N TRP A 48 1.87 -3.28 1.70
CA TRP A 48 2.74 -4.14 2.47
C TRP A 48 3.49 -3.30 3.50
N GLU A 49 3.24 -3.53 4.79
CA GLU A 49 4.05 -2.93 5.87
C GLU A 49 5.42 -3.61 5.96
N SER A 50 5.48 -4.90 5.62
CA SER A 50 6.69 -5.69 5.50
C SER A 50 6.42 -6.87 4.56
N LYS A 51 7.42 -7.71 4.27
CA LYS A 51 7.23 -8.93 3.46
C LYS A 51 6.22 -9.94 4.02
N ILE A 52 5.85 -9.83 5.30
CA ILE A 52 4.94 -10.76 5.98
C ILE A 52 3.75 -10.06 6.63
N VAL A 53 3.54 -8.76 6.42
CA VAL A 53 2.37 -8.04 6.93
C VAL A 53 1.71 -7.26 5.81
N PHE A 54 0.53 -7.71 5.40
CA PHE A 54 -0.27 -7.06 4.37
C PHE A 54 -1.47 -6.35 4.97
N LYS A 55 -1.68 -5.10 4.59
CA LYS A 55 -2.80 -4.29 5.05
C LYS A 55 -3.72 -3.97 3.89
N VAL A 56 -5.01 -4.15 4.10
CA VAL A 56 -6.08 -3.73 3.17
C VAL A 56 -6.97 -2.74 3.90
N ALA A 57 -7.18 -1.57 3.33
CA ALA A 57 -8.02 -0.54 3.91
C ALA A 57 -9.45 -0.63 3.36
N VAL A 58 -10.43 -0.55 4.27
CA VAL A 58 -11.86 -0.63 3.96
C VAL A 58 -12.62 0.41 4.79
N MET A 59 -13.87 0.69 4.43
CA MET A 59 -14.81 1.39 5.33
C MET A 59 -15.35 0.41 6.36
N ASP A 60 -15.17 0.73 7.64
CA ASP A 60 -15.70 -0.06 8.77
C ASP A 60 -17.22 0.06 8.85
N ASP A 61 -17.93 -1.06 8.85
CA ASP A 61 -19.38 -1.14 9.01
C ASP A 61 -19.79 -1.58 10.43
N GLY A 62 -18.84 -1.63 11.36
CA GLY A 62 -19.03 -2.02 12.76
C GLY A 62 -19.06 -3.53 12.99
N LYS A 63 -18.80 -4.33 11.96
CA LYS A 63 -18.69 -5.80 12.03
C LYS A 63 -17.23 -6.24 11.93
N SER A 64 -16.91 -7.38 12.52
CA SER A 64 -15.58 -7.98 12.32
C SER A 64 -15.35 -8.28 10.84
N ARG A 65 -14.16 -7.89 10.35
CA ARG A 65 -13.68 -8.18 9.00
C ARG A 65 -12.73 -9.37 8.95
N ASP A 66 -12.73 -10.24 9.96
CA ASP A 66 -11.87 -11.44 9.98
C ASP A 66 -12.18 -12.39 8.81
N HIS A 67 -13.45 -12.52 8.40
CA HIS A 67 -13.80 -13.32 7.23
C HIS A 67 -13.21 -12.73 5.93
N TYR A 68 -13.25 -11.40 5.79
CA TYR A 68 -12.62 -10.72 4.67
C TYR A 68 -11.09 -10.89 4.70
N ALA A 69 -10.46 -10.82 5.87
CA ALA A 69 -9.04 -11.11 6.03
C ALA A 69 -8.67 -12.55 5.57
N ASN A 70 -9.52 -13.53 5.88
CA ASN A 70 -9.34 -14.90 5.40
C ASN A 70 -9.52 -15.02 3.88
N TYR A 71 -10.46 -14.29 3.29
CA TYR A 71 -10.60 -14.21 1.84
C TYR A 71 -9.34 -13.63 1.18
N VAL A 72 -8.77 -12.56 1.74
CA VAL A 72 -7.49 -12.00 1.28
C VAL A 72 -6.36 -13.03 1.35
N CYS A 73 -6.28 -13.84 2.42
CA CYS A 73 -5.32 -14.96 2.47
C CYS A 73 -5.53 -15.94 1.30
N GLY A 74 -6.77 -16.24 0.92
CA GLY A 74 -7.07 -17.07 -0.25
C GLY A 74 -6.52 -16.49 -1.56
N ILE A 75 -6.64 -15.17 -1.75
CA ILE A 75 -6.04 -14.47 -2.90
C ILE A 75 -4.52 -14.57 -2.86
N LEU A 76 -3.90 -14.27 -1.70
CA LEU A 76 -2.46 -14.37 -1.50
C LEU A 76 -1.93 -15.77 -1.80
N TYR A 77 -2.65 -16.83 -1.42
CA TYR A 77 -2.26 -18.21 -1.74
C TYR A 77 -2.25 -18.48 -3.24
N ASN A 78 -3.29 -18.04 -3.95
CA ASN A 78 -3.38 -18.21 -5.40
C ASN A 78 -2.27 -17.45 -6.13
N GLU A 79 -1.72 -16.42 -5.49
CA GLU A 79 -0.63 -15.58 -5.99
C GLU A 79 0.76 -16.00 -5.48
N GLY A 80 0.87 -17.16 -4.82
CA GLY A 80 2.16 -17.78 -4.46
C GLY A 80 2.68 -17.47 -3.06
N PHE A 81 1.90 -16.81 -2.20
CA PHE A 81 2.30 -16.48 -0.82
C PHE A 81 1.98 -17.56 0.22
N ARG A 82 1.54 -18.75 -0.22
CA ARG A 82 1.23 -19.87 0.67
C ARG A 82 2.45 -20.30 1.48
N GLY A 83 2.27 -20.54 2.78
CA GLY A 83 3.34 -20.97 3.69
C GLY A 83 4.40 -19.90 3.99
N GLN A 84 4.22 -18.65 3.54
CA GLN A 84 5.16 -17.55 3.82
C GLN A 84 4.88 -16.85 5.17
N GLY A 85 3.85 -17.28 5.90
CA GLY A 85 3.52 -16.73 7.22
C GLY A 85 3.03 -15.28 7.17
N VAL A 86 2.30 -14.91 6.12
CA VAL A 86 1.76 -13.56 5.96
C VAL A 86 0.63 -13.33 6.97
N GLU A 87 0.69 -12.22 7.70
CA GLU A 87 -0.41 -11.69 8.49
C GLU A 87 -1.18 -10.65 7.66
N VAL A 88 -2.48 -10.86 7.47
CA VAL A 88 -3.38 -9.88 6.86
C VAL A 88 -4.06 -9.07 7.94
N LYS A 89 -4.09 -7.74 7.78
CA LYS A 89 -4.82 -6.80 8.64
C LYS A 89 -5.75 -5.94 7.80
N ILE A 90 -7.02 -5.91 8.18
CA ILE A 90 -8.02 -5.03 7.59
C ILE A 90 -8.07 -3.75 8.41
N ILE A 91 -7.79 -2.62 7.77
CA ILE A 91 -7.65 -1.31 8.39
C ILE A 91 -8.87 -0.46 8.08
N ASP A 92 -9.39 0.23 9.09
CA ASP A 92 -10.42 1.26 8.90
C ASP A 92 -9.81 2.53 8.29
N ILE A 93 -10.17 2.80 7.02
CA ILE A 93 -9.64 3.95 6.28
C ILE A 93 -10.14 5.28 6.84
N GLU A 94 -11.34 5.35 7.41
CA GLU A 94 -11.88 6.60 7.95
C GLU A 94 -11.13 7.00 9.22
N LYS A 95 -10.86 6.02 10.10
CA LYS A 95 -10.03 6.27 11.29
C LYS A 95 -8.59 6.63 10.91
N LEU A 96 -8.05 6.07 9.84
CA LEU A 96 -6.74 6.47 9.32
C LEU A 96 -6.79 7.92 8.79
N ALA A 97 -7.72 8.24 7.89
CA ALA A 97 -7.80 9.52 7.22
C ALA A 97 -8.13 10.69 8.18
N TYR A 98 -9.09 10.50 9.09
CA TYR A 98 -9.58 11.60 9.94
C TYR A 98 -8.93 11.66 11.31
N LYS A 99 -8.38 10.55 11.81
CA LYS A 99 -7.81 10.48 13.17
C LYS A 99 -6.33 10.12 13.18
N ASN A 100 -5.73 9.84 12.02
CA ASN A 100 -4.36 9.37 11.88
C ASN A 100 -4.09 8.12 12.75
N LYS A 101 -5.06 7.19 12.79
CA LYS A 101 -4.99 5.97 13.60
C LYS A 101 -5.12 4.73 12.73
N TRP A 102 -4.13 3.85 12.85
CA TRP A 102 -4.16 2.50 12.27
C TRP A 102 -5.01 1.59 13.15
N VAL A 103 -6.31 1.49 12.83
CA VAL A 103 -7.24 0.63 13.57
C VAL A 103 -7.54 -0.61 12.76
N THR A 104 -7.13 -1.76 13.29
CA THR A 104 -7.44 -3.07 12.71
C THR A 104 -8.85 -3.49 13.10
N VAL A 105 -9.70 -3.72 12.10
CA VAL A 105 -11.10 -4.16 12.26
C VAL A 105 -11.31 -5.63 11.83
N GLY A 106 -10.27 -6.26 11.30
CA GLY A 106 -10.20 -7.69 11.03
C GLY A 106 -8.77 -8.15 10.79
N LYS A 107 -8.48 -9.43 11.03
CA LYS A 107 -7.16 -10.00 10.78
C LYS A 107 -7.21 -11.50 10.50
N ALA A 108 -6.20 -11.99 9.80
CA ALA A 108 -5.99 -13.42 9.58
C ALA A 108 -4.49 -13.71 9.48
N ALA A 109 -4.08 -14.88 9.95
CA ALA A 109 -2.78 -15.44 9.65
C ALA A 109 -2.93 -16.39 8.46
N CYS A 110 -2.16 -16.17 7.40
CA CYS A 110 -2.20 -16.98 6.20
C CYS A 110 -1.21 -18.16 6.34
N GLU A 111 -1.74 -19.32 6.72
CA GLU A 111 -1.06 -20.63 6.80
C GLU A 111 -0.89 -21.35 5.45
#